data_AF-A0A814V5U2-F1
#
_entry.id   AF-A0A814V5U2-F1
#
_cell.length_a   1.000
_cell.length_b   1.000
_cell.length_c   1.000
_cell.angle_alpha   90.00
_cell.angle_beta   90.00
_cell.angle_gamma   90.00
#
_symmetry.space_group_name_H-M   'P 1'
#
loop_
_entity.id
_entity.type
_entity.pdbx_description
1 polymer ?
#
loop_
_entity_poly.entity_id
_entity_poly.type
_entity_poly.pdbx_seq_one_letter_code
_entity_poly.pdbx_strand_id
1 'polypeptide(L)'
;MLCHCSNCQRAGGGLGSMDCMLSDDNVVIINDKSPIPKYEDMDMKSKGAVERHVCSRYGSPIYYKAPKNNLRMTIIKLSLFAEELNELLCP
;
A
#
# COMPACT_ATOMS: atom_id res chain seq x y z
N MET A 1 -7.89 7.57 -1.00
CA MET A 1 -8.43 7.26 -2.35
C MET A 1 -8.93 5.82 -2.40
N LEU A 2 -9.97 5.55 -3.18
CA LEU A 2 -10.45 4.18 -3.42
C LEU A 2 -9.90 3.70 -4.77
N CYS A 3 -9.12 2.61 -4.76
CA CYS A 3 -8.52 2.03 -5.96
C CYS A 3 -9.23 0.73 -6.36
N HIS A 4 -9.65 0.65 -7.63
CA HIS A 4 -10.44 -0.47 -8.17
C HIS A 4 -9.67 -1.37 -9.14
N CYS A 5 -8.34 -1.26 -9.24
CA CYS A 5 -7.59 -2.21 -10.06
C CYS A 5 -7.68 -3.62 -9.45
N SER A 6 -7.62 -4.65 -10.30
CA SER A 6 -7.70 -6.07 -9.89
C SER A 6 -6.74 -6.41 -8.75
N ASN A 7 -5.52 -5.87 -8.80
CA ASN A 7 -4.50 -6.11 -7.77
C ASN A 7 -4.83 -5.42 -6.44
N CYS A 8 -5.36 -4.20 -6.47
CA CYS A 8 -5.81 -3.52 -5.25
C CYS A 8 -7.09 -4.15 -4.69
N GLN A 9 -8.05 -4.53 -5.53
CA GLN A 9 -9.24 -5.27 -5.10
C GLN A 9 -8.88 -6.58 -4.40
N ARG A 10 -7.97 -7.38 -5.00
CA ARG A 10 -7.44 -8.59 -4.37
C ARG A 10 -6.77 -8.33 -3.02
N ALA A 11 -5.97 -7.26 -2.92
CA ALA A 11 -5.29 -6.90 -1.69
C ALA A 11 -6.24 -6.37 -0.60
N GLY A 12 -7.33 -5.69 -0.99
CA GLY A 12 -8.33 -5.11 -0.08
C GLY A 12 -9.49 -6.05 0.28
N GLY A 13 -9.70 -7.14 -0.46
CA GLY A 13 -10.73 -8.13 -0.18
C GLY A 13 -12.18 -7.71 -0.51
N GLY A 14 -12.37 -6.68 -1.33
CA GLY A 14 -13.70 -6.13 -1.65
C GLY A 14 -13.80 -5.40 -2.99
N LEU A 15 -14.75 -4.47 -3.11
CA LEU A 15 -15.00 -3.68 -4.33
C LEU A 15 -13.81 -2.80 -4.78
N GLY A 16 -12.86 -2.58 -3.87
CA GLY A 16 -11.66 -1.80 -4.08
C GLY A 16 -10.74 -1.89 -2.87
N SER A 17 -9.69 -1.09 -2.88
CA SER A 17 -8.81 -0.89 -1.73
C SER A 17 -8.79 0.57 -1.33
N MET A 18 -8.92 0.82 -0.03
CA MET A 18 -8.75 2.16 0.52
C MET A 18 -7.27 2.43 0.75
N ASP A 19 -6.76 3.38 -0.03
CA ASP A 19 -5.33 3.69 -0.12
C ASP A 19 -5.09 5.16 0.24
N CYS A 20 -4.02 5.43 0.97
CA CYS A 20 -3.51 6.79 1.17
C CYS A 20 -2.19 6.94 0.42
N MET A 21 -2.05 7.99 -0.37
CA MET A 21 -0.80 8.29 -1.07
C MET A 21 -0.10 9.44 -0.36
N LEU A 22 1.11 9.18 0.14
CA LEU A 22 1.94 10.15 0.83
C LEU A 22 3.26 10.30 0.06
N SER A 23 3.87 11.48 0.12
CA SER A 23 5.26 11.63 -0.34
C SER A 23 6.16 10.71 0.48
N ASP A 24 7.17 10.12 -0.15
CA ASP A 24 8.15 9.28 0.52
C ASP A 24 8.81 9.96 1.72
N ASP A 25 9.00 11.28 1.65
CA ASP A 25 9.63 12.06 2.71
C ASP A 25 8.73 12.20 3.96
N ASN A 26 7.42 11.90 3.83
CA ASN A 26 6.45 11.88 4.92
C ASN A 26 6.20 10.48 5.50
N VAL A 27 6.96 9.47 5.06
CA VAL A 27 6.76 8.08 5.50
C VAL A 27 8.05 7.50 6.04
N VAL A 28 8.01 7.07 7.30
CA VAL A 28 9.08 6.31 7.95
C VAL A 28 8.60 4.89 8.18
N ILE A 29 9.33 3.92 7.64
CA ILE A 29 9.04 2.49 7.82
C ILE A 29 10.03 1.95 8.85
N ILE A 30 9.52 1.62 10.03
CA ILE A 30 10.30 1.00 11.12
C ILE A 30 10.04 -0.49 11.08
N ASN A 31 11.09 -1.27 10.85
CA ASN A 31 11.04 -2.74 10.90
C ASN A 31 12.30 -3.24 11.60
N ASP A 32 12.13 -3.85 12.76
CA ASP A 32 13.19 -4.41 13.61
C ASP A 32 13.59 -5.84 13.19
N LYS A 33 12.89 -6.41 12.19
CA LYS A 33 13.06 -7.79 11.73
C LYS A 33 13.61 -7.82 10.30
N SER A 34 13.72 -9.04 9.77
CA SER A 34 14.10 -9.34 8.39
C SER A 34 13.44 -8.40 7.36
N PRO A 35 14.10 -8.13 6.22
CA PRO A 35 13.56 -7.24 5.20
C PRO A 35 12.16 -7.66 4.77
N ILE A 36 11.27 -6.67 4.60
CA ILE A 36 9.89 -6.91 4.17
C ILE A 36 9.95 -7.43 2.73
N PRO A 37 9.40 -8.63 2.44
CA PRO A 37 9.35 -9.15 1.07
C PRO A 37 8.62 -8.18 0.16
N LYS A 38 9.16 -8.06 -1.06
CA LYS A 38 8.59 -7.20 -2.10
C LYS A 38 8.55 -7.89 -3.45
N TYR A 39 7.57 -7.51 -4.25
CA TYR A 39 7.48 -7.92 -5.65
C TYR A 39 7.02 -6.75 -6.51
N GLU A 40 7.44 -6.74 -7.77
CA GLU A 40 6.99 -5.76 -8.75
C GLU A 40 5.68 -6.21 -9.38
N ASP A 41 4.66 -5.36 -9.28
CA ASP A 41 3.39 -5.53 -9.94
C ASP A 41 3.39 -4.78 -11.28
N MET A 42 3.52 -5.56 -12.34
CA MET A 42 3.56 -5.09 -13.74
C MET A 42 2.17 -5.08 -14.40
N ASP A 43 1.14 -5.62 -13.73
CA ASP A 43 -0.21 -5.73 -14.30
C ASP A 43 -0.99 -4.43 -14.10
N MET A 44 -0.48 -3.37 -14.72
CA MET A 44 -1.04 -2.03 -14.65
C MET A 44 -1.30 -1.46 -16.04
N LYS A 45 -2.55 -1.05 -16.27
CA LYS A 45 -2.93 -0.26 -17.47
C LYS A 45 -2.15 1.06 -17.58
N SER A 46 -1.62 1.56 -16.47
CA SER A 46 -0.86 2.82 -16.36
C SER A 46 0.64 2.72 -16.72
N LYS A 47 1.11 1.58 -17.26
CA LYS A 47 2.51 1.38 -17.72
C LYS A 47 3.60 1.62 -16.65
N GLY A 48 3.23 1.66 -15.38
CA GLY A 48 4.15 1.84 -14.27
C GLY A 48 4.09 0.66 -13.31
N ALA A 49 5.24 0.06 -13.03
CA ALA A 49 5.36 -1.02 -12.06
C ALA A 49 5.15 -0.49 -10.64
N VAL A 50 4.28 -1.11 -9.85
CA VAL A 50 4.14 -0.80 -8.41
C VAL A 50 4.92 -1.83 -7.60
N GLU A 51 5.86 -1.37 -6.77
CA GLU A 51 6.59 -2.26 -5.87
C GLU A 51 5.74 -2.51 -4.63
N ARG A 52 5.31 -3.75 -4.43
CA ARG A 52 4.39 -4.12 -3.34
C ARG A 52 5.14 -4.79 -2.20
N HIS A 53 5.07 -4.22 -0.99
CA HIS A 53 5.66 -4.79 0.22
C HIS A 53 4.59 -5.47 1.07
N VAL A 54 4.79 -6.76 1.34
CA VAL A 54 3.80 -7.61 2.00
C VAL A 54 4.42 -8.37 3.15
N CYS A 55 3.64 -8.62 4.21
CA CYS A 55 4.07 -9.43 5.33
C CYS A 55 4.29 -10.88 4.88
N SER A 56 5.49 -11.43 5.02
CA SER A 56 5.80 -12.84 4.69
C SER A 56 4.95 -13.83 5.48
N ARG A 57 4.61 -13.51 6.73
CA ARG A 57 3.94 -14.43 7.64
C ARG A 57 2.43 -14.53 7.40
N TYR A 58 1.80 -13.41 7.08
CA TYR A 58 0.34 -13.30 7.02
C TYR A 58 -0.19 -12.89 5.64
N GLY A 59 0.68 -12.52 4.70
CA GLY A 59 0.29 -12.04 3.38
C GLY A 59 -0.36 -10.66 3.36
N SER A 60 -0.51 -10.01 4.52
CA SER A 60 -1.13 -8.68 4.61
C SER A 60 -0.27 -7.62 3.89
N PRO A 61 -0.86 -6.75 3.06
CA PRO A 61 -0.13 -5.68 2.41
C PRO A 61 0.22 -4.56 3.40
N ILE A 62 1.51 -4.20 3.48
CA ILE A 62 2.00 -3.20 4.44
C ILE A 62 2.00 -1.81 3.80
N TYR A 63 2.76 -1.65 2.73
CA TYR A 63 2.82 -0.43 1.93
C TYR A 63 3.30 -0.76 0.52
N TYR A 64 3.00 0.10 -0.44
CA TYR A 64 3.53 0.00 -1.80
C TYR A 64 4.31 1.25 -2.18
N LYS A 65 5.21 1.13 -3.14
CA LYS A 65 5.84 2.28 -3.80
C LYS A 65 5.21 2.47 -5.17
N ALA A 66 4.78 3.70 -5.44
CA ALA A 66 4.30 4.08 -6.76
C ALA A 66 5.40 3.91 -7.82
N PRO A 67 5.05 3.86 -9.11
CA PRO A 67 6.02 3.63 -10.18
C PRO A 67 7.16 4.66 -10.16
N LYS A 68 8.35 4.24 -10.61
CA LYS A 68 9.55 5.08 -10.70
C LYS A 68 9.47 6.19 -11.77
N ASN A 69 8.29 6.68 -12.12
CA ASN A 69 8.10 7.79 -13.06
C ASN A 69 8.31 9.16 -12.38
N ASN A 70 9.34 9.29 -11.55
CA ASN A 70 9.69 10.46 -10.73
C ASN A 70 8.68 10.85 -9.64
N LEU A 71 7.61 10.07 -9.44
CA LEU A 71 6.66 10.28 -8.35
C LEU A 71 7.12 9.48 -7.13
N ARG A 72 7.88 10.12 -6.23
CA ARG A 72 8.33 9.54 -4.95
C ARG A 72 7.16 9.45 -3.96
N MET A 73 6.26 8.51 -4.21
CA MET A 73 5.03 8.32 -3.44
C MET A 73 4.97 6.93 -2.82
N THR A 74 4.60 6.88 -1.55
CA THR A 74 4.26 5.66 -0.83
C THR A 74 2.75 5.53 -0.71
N ILE A 75 2.25 4.35 -1.02
CA ILE A 75 0.83 3.99 -0.93
C ILE A 75 0.64 3.17 0.35
N ILE A 76 -0.10 3.71 1.31
CA ILE A 76 -0.43 3.09 2.58
C ILE A 76 -1.84 2.49 2.51
N LYS A 77 -1.98 1.23 2.94
CA LYS A 77 -3.27 0.55 3.01
C LYS A 77 -4.00 0.98 4.26
N LEU A 78 -5.05 1.78 4.09
CA LEU A 78 -5.81 2.34 5.21
C LEU A 78 -6.44 1.23 6.08
N SER A 79 -6.85 0.12 5.47
CA SER A 79 -7.41 -1.03 6.20
C SER A 79 -6.44 -1.66 7.22
N LEU A 80 -5.13 -1.41 7.10
CA LEU A 80 -4.14 -1.91 8.06
C LEU A 80 -4.12 -1.09 9.37
N PHE A 81 -4.53 0.19 9.29
CA PHE A 81 -4.50 1.17 10.39
C PHE A 81 -5.92 1.50 10.84
N ALA A 82 -6.75 0.46 10.98
CA ALA A 82 -8.17 0.62 11.28
C ALA A 82 -8.40 1.30 12.64
N GLU A 83 -7.52 1.08 13.62
CA GLU A 83 -7.62 1.66 14.95
C GLU A 83 -7.39 3.17 14.91
N GLU A 84 -6.31 3.62 14.28
CA GLU A 84 -5.98 5.04 14.12
C GLU A 84 -7.02 5.78 13.27
N LEU A 85 -7.59 5.11 12.26
CA LEU A 85 -8.68 5.67 11.47
C LEU A 85 -9.98 5.79 12.25
N ASN A 86 -10.27 4.85 13.14
CA ASN A 86 -11.47 4.95 13.98
C ASN A 86 -11.38 6.14 14.92
N GLU A 87 -10.22 6.42 15.51
CA GLU A 87 -10.01 7.61 16.34
C GLU A 87 -10.19 8.92 15.56
N LEU A 88 -9.79 8.94 14.28
CA LEU A 88 -9.94 10.11 13.41
C LEU A 88 -11.37 10.31 12.90
N LEU A 89 -12.10 9.23 12.64
CA LEU A 89 -13.39 9.26 11.94
C LEU A 89 -14.60 9.14 12.88
N CYS A 90 -14.43 8.55 14.07
CA CYS A 90 -15.46 8.36 15.09
C CYS A 90 -14.94 8.84 16.47
N PRO A 91 -14.71 10.15 16.65
CA PRO A 91 -14.23 10.71 17.91
C PRO A 91 -15.26 10.66 19.04
#